data_AF-A0A150IHN4-F1
#
_entry.id   AF-A0A150IHN4-F1
#
_cell.length_a   1.000
_cell.length_b   1.000
_cell.length_c   1.000
_cell.angle_alpha   90.00
_cell.angle_beta   90.00
_cell.angle_gamma   90.00
#
_symmetry.space_group_name_H-M   'P 1'
#
loop_
_entity.id
_entity.type
_entity.pdbx_description
1 polymer ?
#
loop_
_entity_poly.entity_id
_entity_poly.type
_entity_poly.pdbx_seq_one_letter_code
_entity_poly.pdbx_strand_id
1 'polypeptide(L)'
;MLVSDFKHHSGREGAVLLGVMGGRNAEGGDYPGNEMNTVIIVGVPYARPTPRIEAQINYYQKVFFGKGKYYGYYLPAHRKLSQAAGRAHRLLSDKALIVFLDERVANKFVSKDIPKWIRDSLEYVPDSEQILKEKIKVFFENHIDRFKS
;
A
#
# COMPACT_ATOMS: atom_id res chain seq x y z
N MET A 1 -10.51 -20.31 -2.01
CA MET A 1 -9.62 -21.04 -1.09
C MET A 1 -8.82 -20.04 -0.26
N LEU A 2 -7.68 -19.48 -0.70
CA LEU A 2 -6.89 -18.59 0.19
C LEU A 2 -7.64 -17.33 0.72
N VAL A 3 -8.34 -16.60 -0.16
CA VAL A 3 -9.10 -15.38 0.23
C VAL A 3 -10.34 -15.74 1.06
N SER A 4 -11.00 -16.86 0.76
CA SER A 4 -12.17 -17.31 1.53
C SER A 4 -11.77 -17.73 2.95
N ASP A 5 -10.60 -18.34 3.10
CA ASP A 5 -10.10 -18.78 4.41
C ASP A 5 -9.69 -17.56 5.24
N PHE A 6 -9.02 -16.57 4.65
CA PHE A 6 -8.72 -15.30 5.30
C PHE A 6 -9.99 -14.62 5.85
N LYS A 7 -11.05 -14.55 5.05
CA LYS A 7 -12.34 -13.99 5.47
C LYS A 7 -13.04 -14.82 6.54
N HIS A 8 -12.90 -16.14 6.51
CA HIS A 8 -13.46 -17.00 7.53
C HIS A 8 -12.81 -16.77 8.90
N HIS A 9 -11.51 -16.51 8.92
CA HIS A 9 -10.73 -16.30 10.15
C HIS A 9 -10.75 -14.84 10.66
N SER A 10 -10.99 -13.85 9.79
CA SER A 10 -11.01 -12.43 10.18
C SER A 10 -12.03 -12.10 11.28
N GLY A 11 -13.18 -12.78 11.30
CA GLY A 11 -14.21 -12.62 12.32
C GLY A 11 -14.01 -13.42 13.62
N ARG A 12 -12.89 -14.14 13.76
CA ARG A 12 -12.60 -14.99 14.93
C ARG A 12 -11.28 -14.60 15.60
N GLU A 13 -10.19 -15.20 15.14
CA GLU A 13 -8.84 -15.05 15.71
C GLU A 13 -7.98 -14.07 14.92
N GLY A 14 -8.51 -13.53 13.82
CA GLY A 14 -7.76 -12.76 12.83
C GLY A 14 -7.00 -13.67 11.85
N ALA A 15 -6.50 -13.06 10.78
CA ALA A 15 -5.70 -13.76 9.78
C ALA A 15 -4.70 -12.80 9.12
N VAL A 16 -3.66 -13.36 8.51
CA VAL A 16 -2.71 -12.61 7.68
C VAL A 16 -2.74 -13.18 6.27
N LEU A 17 -3.05 -12.32 5.31
CA LEU A 17 -2.97 -12.65 3.89
C LEU A 17 -1.70 -12.06 3.28
N LEU A 18 -0.82 -12.93 2.79
CA LEU A 18 0.40 -12.51 2.11
C LEU A 18 0.18 -12.52 0.59
N GLY A 19 0.51 -11.40 -0.06
CA GLY A 19 0.38 -11.22 -1.49
C GLY A 19 1.55 -10.43 -2.07
N VAL A 20 1.72 -10.53 -3.38
CA VAL A 20 2.73 -9.75 -4.12
C VAL A 20 2.05 -8.54 -4.76
N MET A 21 2.65 -7.36 -4.61
CA MET A 21 2.16 -6.13 -5.27
C MET A 21 2.08 -6.31 -6.80
N GLY A 22 0.88 -6.15 -7.37
CA GLY A 22 0.62 -6.34 -8.80
C GLY A 22 0.56 -7.80 -9.25
N GLY A 23 0.38 -8.74 -8.32
CA GLY A 23 0.03 -10.13 -8.63
C GLY A 23 -1.48 -10.35 -8.53
N ARG A 24 -2.01 -11.32 -9.31
CA ARG A 24 -3.45 -11.65 -9.38
C ARG A 24 -4.11 -11.92 -8.01
N ASN A 25 -3.36 -12.51 -7.07
CA ASN A 25 -3.88 -12.84 -5.72
C ASN A 25 -4.00 -11.61 -4.81
N ALA A 26 -3.35 -10.49 -5.15
CA ALA A 26 -3.54 -9.20 -4.49
C ALA A 26 -4.65 -8.35 -5.14
N GLU A 27 -5.26 -8.84 -6.22
CA GLU A 27 -6.09 -8.02 -7.12
C GLU A 27 -7.60 -8.29 -7.02
N GLY A 28 -8.05 -9.50 -6.66
CA GLY A 28 -9.43 -9.94 -6.89
C GLY A 28 -10.35 -10.11 -5.67
N GLY A 29 -9.87 -9.90 -4.45
CA GLY A 29 -10.68 -10.03 -3.23
C GLY A 29 -11.22 -8.68 -2.77
N ASP A 30 -12.53 -8.49 -2.81
CA ASP A 30 -13.19 -7.40 -2.09
C ASP A 30 -13.27 -7.77 -0.60
N TYR A 31 -12.73 -6.95 0.31
CA TYR A 31 -12.78 -7.17 1.76
C TYR A 31 -13.73 -6.14 2.41
N PRO A 32 -15.05 -6.40 2.49
CA PRO A 32 -16.00 -5.47 3.12
C PRO A 32 -15.81 -5.37 4.64
N GLY A 33 -16.03 -4.17 5.19
CA GLY A 33 -16.09 -3.94 6.64
C GLY A 33 -14.77 -4.19 7.37
N ASN A 34 -14.86 -4.86 8.53
CA ASN A 34 -13.72 -5.13 9.41
C ASN A 34 -12.84 -6.32 8.97
N GLU A 35 -13.00 -6.81 7.74
CA GLU A 35 -12.22 -7.95 7.22
C GLU A 35 -10.74 -7.60 6.99
N MET A 36 -10.39 -6.32 6.78
CA MET A 36 -9.00 -5.89 6.55
C MET A 36 -8.69 -4.52 7.16
N ASN A 37 -8.39 -4.52 8.46
CA ASN A 37 -8.15 -3.30 9.24
C ASN A 37 -6.70 -2.77 9.13
N THR A 38 -5.80 -3.56 8.54
CA THR A 38 -4.38 -3.20 8.41
C THR A 38 -3.81 -3.71 7.09
N VAL A 39 -3.01 -2.87 6.45
CA VAL A 39 -2.21 -3.25 5.28
C VAL A 39 -0.77 -2.88 5.51
N ILE A 40 0.12 -3.86 5.35
CA ILE A 40 1.56 -3.69 5.45
C ILE A 40 2.16 -3.84 4.06
N ILE A 41 2.87 -2.81 3.60
CA ILE A 41 3.47 -2.75 2.27
C ILE A 41 4.98 -2.73 2.43
N VAL A 42 5.63 -3.77 1.91
CA VAL A 42 7.07 -3.95 2.03
C VAL A 42 7.76 -3.47 0.76
N GLY A 43 8.53 -2.38 0.88
CA GLY A 43 9.29 -1.82 -0.24
C GLY A 43 8.47 -1.01 -1.26
N VAL A 44 9.18 -0.36 -2.18
CA VAL A 44 8.60 0.22 -3.41
C VAL A 44 8.68 -0.81 -4.56
N PRO A 45 7.58 -1.12 -5.27
CA PRO A 45 7.51 -2.20 -6.26
C PRO A 45 8.11 -1.81 -7.62
N TYR A 46 9.39 -1.44 -7.63
CA TYR A 46 10.12 -1.16 -8.86
C TYR A 46 10.27 -2.42 -9.72
N ALA A 47 10.10 -2.25 -11.03
CA ALA A 47 10.23 -3.36 -11.96
C ALA A 47 11.68 -3.83 -12.08
N ARG A 48 11.91 -5.10 -12.44
CA ARG A 48 13.24 -5.53 -12.84
C ARG A 48 13.61 -4.89 -14.20
N PRO A 49 14.88 -4.53 -14.42
CA PRO A 49 15.34 -4.10 -15.73
C PRO A 49 15.17 -5.27 -16.70
N THR A 50 14.37 -5.06 -17.73
CA THR A 50 14.13 -6.03 -18.80
C THR A 50 14.10 -5.28 -20.13
N PRO A 51 14.39 -5.95 -21.27
CA PRO A 51 14.35 -5.30 -22.57
C PRO A 51 13.01 -4.61 -22.86
N ARG A 52 11.90 -5.18 -22.35
CA ARG A 52 10.57 -4.59 -22.45
C ARG A 52 10.46 -3.25 -21.69
N ILE A 53 10.96 -3.20 -20.45
CA ILE A 53 10.95 -1.98 -19.64
C ILE A 53 11.88 -0.93 -20.25
N GLU A 54 13.05 -1.33 -20.75
CA GLU A 54 13.98 -0.43 -21.44
C GLU A 54 13.37 0.16 -22.70
N ALA A 55 12.71 -0.66 -23.53
CA ALA A 55 11.99 -0.19 -24.70
C ALA A 55 10.88 0.80 -24.34
N GLN A 56 10.13 0.54 -23.26
CA GLN A 56 9.10 1.44 -22.76
C GLN A 56 9.68 2.78 -22.27
N ILE A 57 10.80 2.75 -21.54
CA ILE A 57 11.53 3.94 -21.11
C ILE A 57 11.99 4.73 -22.34
N ASN A 58 12.58 4.08 -23.34
CA ASN A 58 13.08 4.72 -24.57
C ASN A 58 11.94 5.33 -25.40
N TYR A 59 10.78 4.68 -25.46
CA TYR A 59 9.60 5.24 -26.09
C TYR A 59 9.15 6.52 -25.36
N TYR A 60 8.97 6.47 -24.04
CA TYR A 60 8.55 7.63 -23.26
C TYR A 60 9.60 8.75 -23.21
N GLN A 61 10.89 8.41 -23.37
CA GLN A 61 11.96 9.40 -23.49
C GLN A 61 11.72 10.33 -24.69
N LYS A 62 11.28 9.76 -25.82
CA LYS A 62 10.97 10.50 -27.05
C LYS A 62 9.66 11.28 -26.94
N VAL A 63 8.63 10.69 -26.36
CA VAL A 63 7.28 11.28 -26.28
C VAL A 63 7.18 12.38 -25.22
N PHE A 64 7.88 12.24 -24.09
CA PHE A 64 7.75 13.13 -22.93
C PHE A 64 9.01 13.95 -22.63
N PHE A 65 9.72 14.39 -23.68
CA PHE A 65 10.84 15.34 -23.60
C PHE A 65 11.83 15.04 -22.47
N GLY A 66 12.34 13.81 -22.42
CA GLY A 66 13.36 13.43 -21.45
C GLY A 66 12.88 12.75 -20.17
N LYS A 67 11.56 12.55 -20.01
CA LYS A 67 10.96 11.95 -18.81
C LYS A 67 10.73 10.43 -18.91
N GLY A 68 11.50 9.73 -19.73
CA GLY A 68 11.28 8.30 -20.03
C GLY A 68 11.29 7.41 -18.78
N LYS A 69 12.29 7.56 -17.91
CA LYS A 69 12.38 6.79 -16.66
C LYS A 69 11.21 7.08 -15.71
N TYR A 70 10.75 8.33 -15.64
CA TYR A 70 9.64 8.69 -14.77
C TYR A 70 8.35 7.99 -15.18
N TYR A 71 7.96 8.08 -16.45
CA TYR A 71 6.73 7.45 -16.93
C TYR A 71 6.83 5.94 -17.13
N GLY A 72 8.02 5.43 -17.48
CA GLY A 72 8.22 4.02 -17.78
C GLY A 72 8.59 3.14 -16.58
N TYR A 73 9.04 3.73 -15.47
CA TYR A 73 9.60 2.97 -14.35
C TYR A 73 9.08 3.43 -12.99
N TYR A 74 9.23 4.72 -12.67
CA TYR A 74 8.89 5.25 -11.35
C TYR A 74 7.38 5.37 -11.13
N LEU A 75 6.67 6.09 -12.00
CA LEU A 75 5.23 6.32 -11.85
C LEU A 75 4.41 5.01 -11.82
N PRO A 76 4.69 3.99 -12.65
CA PRO A 76 4.03 2.68 -12.52
C PRO A 76 4.24 2.02 -11.14
N ALA A 77 5.44 2.11 -10.57
CA ALA A 77 5.72 1.57 -9.24
C ALA A 77 4.95 2.33 -8.14
N HIS A 78 4.95 3.66 -8.19
CA HIS A 78 4.22 4.50 -7.22
C HIS A 78 2.70 4.27 -7.30
N ARG A 79 2.16 4.03 -8.50
CA ARG A 79 0.76 3.65 -8.70
C ARG A 79 0.43 2.30 -8.07
N LYS A 80 1.28 1.27 -8.26
CA LYS A 80 1.10 -0.03 -7.60
C LYS A 80 1.14 0.08 -6.07
N LEU A 81 2.05 0.91 -5.56
CA LEU A 81 2.14 1.22 -4.13
C LEU A 81 0.82 1.82 -3.60
N SER A 82 0.27 2.79 -4.32
CA SER A 82 -1.00 3.44 -3.97
C SER A 82 -2.19 2.47 -4.05
N GLN A 83 -2.20 1.59 -5.05
CA GLN A 83 -3.24 0.57 -5.19
C GLN A 83 -3.21 -0.43 -4.03
N ALA A 84 -2.01 -0.87 -3.61
CA ALA A 84 -1.87 -1.75 -2.46
C ALA A 84 -2.39 -1.09 -1.18
N ALA A 85 -2.03 0.18 -0.95
CA ALA A 85 -2.49 0.96 0.21
C ALA A 85 -4.01 1.18 0.20
N GLY A 86 -4.58 1.48 -0.97
CA GLY A 86 -6.01 1.72 -1.14
C GLY A 86 -6.88 0.48 -0.94
N ARG A 87 -6.32 -0.74 -0.87
CA ARG A 87 -7.11 -1.94 -0.58
C ARG A 87 -7.76 -1.90 0.80
N ALA A 88 -7.13 -1.23 1.76
CA ALA A 88 -7.58 -1.15 3.15
C ALA A 88 -8.68 -0.10 3.37
N HIS A 89 -8.80 0.88 2.49
CA HIS A 89 -9.67 2.03 2.69
C HIS A 89 -10.70 2.09 1.56
N ARG A 90 -11.87 1.48 1.79
CA ARG A 90 -12.90 1.27 0.76
C ARG A 90 -14.11 2.20 0.90
N LEU A 91 -14.56 2.48 2.14
CA LEU A 91 -15.62 3.46 2.41
C LEU A 91 -15.03 4.70 3.08
N LEU A 92 -15.68 5.86 2.89
CA LEU A 92 -15.36 7.12 3.57
C LEU A 92 -15.35 6.98 5.11
N SER A 93 -16.10 6.00 5.62
CA SER A 93 -16.21 5.65 7.04
C SER A 93 -15.14 4.69 7.54
N ASP A 94 -14.45 3.98 6.64
CA ASP A 94 -13.53 2.91 7.01
C ASP A 94 -12.20 3.50 7.48
N LYS A 95 -11.65 2.93 8.54
CA LYS A 95 -10.35 3.31 9.08
C LYS A 95 -9.45 2.10 9.01
N ALA A 96 -8.30 2.28 8.36
CA ALA A 96 -7.31 1.23 8.23
C ALA A 96 -5.93 1.78 8.53
N LEU A 97 -5.14 0.97 9.24
CA LEU A 97 -3.74 1.25 9.46
C LEU A 97 -2.96 0.85 8.22
N ILE A 98 -2.32 1.81 7.55
CA ILE A 98 -1.45 1.54 6.40
C ILE A 98 -0.01 1.72 6.86
N VAL A 99 0.79 0.66 6.77
CA VAL A 99 2.20 0.66 7.15
C VAL A 99 3.06 0.50 5.90
N PHE A 100 3.90 1.48 5.61
CA PHE A 100 4.94 1.38 4.58
C PHE A 100 6.27 1.03 5.22
N LEU A 101 6.81 -0.16 4.93
CA LEU A 101 8.15 -0.57 5.37
C LEU A 101 9.19 -0.17 4.32
N ASP A 102 9.29 1.12 4.04
CA ASP A 102 10.28 1.74 3.15
C ASP A 102 10.30 3.26 3.33
N GLU A 103 11.42 3.81 3.81
CA GLU A 103 11.56 5.26 4.04
C GLU A 103 11.38 6.10 2.77
N ARG A 104 11.63 5.51 1.59
CA ARG A 104 11.54 6.22 0.31
C ARG A 104 10.13 6.71 0.03
N VAL A 105 9.11 6.09 0.64
CA VAL A 105 7.71 6.54 0.52
C VAL A 105 7.52 7.94 1.09
N ALA A 106 8.26 8.31 2.14
CA ALA A 106 8.24 9.65 2.72
C ALA A 106 8.99 10.70 1.87
N ASN A 107 9.91 10.26 1.00
CA ASN A 107 10.62 11.16 0.11
C ASN A 107 9.66 11.86 -0.87
N LYS A 108 9.83 13.16 -1.06
CA LYS A 108 9.02 14.00 -1.99
C LYS A 108 8.96 13.44 -3.41
N PHE A 109 9.97 12.70 -3.85
CA PHE A 109 9.98 12.04 -5.15
C PHE A 109 8.89 10.96 -5.29
N VAL A 110 8.64 10.18 -4.24
CA VAL A 110 7.61 9.14 -4.23
C VAL A 110 6.28 9.74 -3.76
N SER A 111 6.28 10.45 -2.62
CA SER A 111 5.05 10.95 -1.99
C SER A 111 4.25 11.92 -2.88
N LYS A 112 4.89 12.62 -3.83
CA LYS A 112 4.18 13.46 -4.81
C LYS A 112 3.21 12.67 -5.71
N ASP A 113 3.50 11.38 -5.95
CA ASP A 113 2.72 10.49 -6.81
C ASP A 113 1.70 9.65 -6.02
N ILE A 114 1.70 9.78 -4.69
CA ILE A 114 0.78 9.11 -3.78
C ILE A 114 -0.48 9.98 -3.57
N PRO A 115 -1.68 9.38 -3.47
CA PRO A 115 -2.90 10.10 -3.18
C PRO A 115 -2.79 11.02 -1.96
N LYS A 116 -3.37 12.22 -2.08
CA LYS A 116 -3.33 13.26 -1.04
C LYS A 116 -3.79 12.74 0.33
N TRP A 117 -4.86 11.93 0.38
CA TRP A 117 -5.39 11.40 1.64
C TRP A 117 -4.41 10.48 2.39
N ILE A 118 -3.58 9.71 1.68
CA ILE A 118 -2.49 8.92 2.28
C ILE A 118 -1.37 9.86 2.71
N ARG A 119 -0.94 10.74 1.79
CA ARG A 119 0.19 11.64 2.01
C ARG A 119 -0.01 12.57 3.21
N ASP A 120 -1.22 13.11 3.37
CA ASP A 120 -1.56 14.03 4.46
C ASP A 120 -1.58 13.33 5.83
N SER A 121 -1.69 11.99 5.85
CA SER A 121 -1.63 11.16 7.06
C SER A 121 -0.29 10.42 7.21
N LEU A 122 0.68 10.67 6.32
CA LEU A 122 1.95 9.95 6.32
C LEU A 122 2.86 10.49 7.43
N GLU A 123 3.23 9.61 8.35
CA GLU A 123 4.15 9.91 9.44
C GLU A 123 5.40 9.02 9.33
N TYR A 124 6.59 9.61 9.50
CA TYR A 124 7.82 8.84 9.64
C TYR A 124 7.90 8.28 11.06
N VAL A 125 8.04 6.96 11.16
CA VAL A 125 8.23 6.27 12.44
C VAL A 125 9.64 5.66 12.43
N PRO A 126 10.50 5.98 13.41
CA PRO A 126 11.82 5.38 13.51
C PRO A 126 11.72 3.87 13.77
N ASP A 127 12.76 3.12 13.40
CA ASP A 127 12.87 1.69 13.68
C ASP A 127 13.05 1.43 15.17
N SER A 128 11.92 1.37 15.87
CA SER A 128 11.83 1.13 17.30
C SER A 128 10.54 0.36 17.60
N GLU A 129 10.71 -0.84 18.13
CA GLU A 129 9.59 -1.70 18.52
C GLU A 129 8.66 -1.00 19.52
N GLN A 130 9.21 -0.24 20.46
CA GLN A 130 8.44 0.49 21.47
C GLN A 130 7.55 1.56 20.82
N ILE A 131 8.12 2.39 19.95
CA ILE A 131 7.39 3.48 19.29
C ILE A 131 6.33 2.89 18.35
N LEU A 132 6.67 1.81 17.62
CA LEU A 132 5.72 1.15 16.74
C LEU A 132 4.53 0.57 17.51
N LYS A 133 4.77 -0.13 18.63
CA LYS A 133 3.70 -0.66 19.50
C LYS A 133 2.79 0.44 20.02
N GLU A 134 3.37 1.55 20.47
CA GLU A 134 2.60 2.70 20.97
C GLU A 134 1.71 3.31 19.87
N LYS A 135 2.28 3.58 18.69
CA LYS A 135 1.56 4.14 17.54
C LYS A 135 0.40 3.25 17.09
N ILE A 136 0.61 1.94 17.01
CA ILE A 136 -0.42 0.96 16.66
C ILE A 136 -1.53 0.98 17.70
N LYS A 137 -1.19 0.93 19.00
CA LYS A 137 -2.16 0.94 20.09
C LYS A 137 -3.04 2.20 20.04
N VAL A 138 -2.41 3.38 19.97
CA VAL A 138 -3.13 4.67 19.90
C VAL A 138 -4.05 4.73 18.68
N PHE A 139 -3.62 4.22 17.52
CA PHE A 139 -4.46 4.17 16.32
C PHE A 139 -5.75 3.37 16.57
N PHE A 140 -5.64 2.15 17.11
CA PHE A 140 -6.81 1.29 17.32
C PHE A 140 -7.71 1.76 18.47
N GLU A 141 -7.15 2.32 19.55
CA GLU A 141 -7.94 2.91 20.65
C GLU A 141 -8.80 4.09 20.18
N ASN A 142 -8.24 4.97 19.34
CA ASN A 142 -8.96 6.13 18.80
C ASN A 142 -10.07 5.76 17.79
N HIS A 143 -10.11 4.51 17.34
CA HIS A 143 -11.06 4.03 16.33
C HIS A 143 -11.84 2.79 16.80
N ILE A 144 -11.79 2.48 18.10
CA ILE A 144 -12.27 1.21 18.68
C ILE A 144 -13.77 0.99 18.46
N ASP A 145 -14.57 2.07 18.47
CA ASP A 145 -16.03 2.02 18.32
C ASP A 145 -16.46 1.56 16.91
N ARG A 146 -15.57 1.63 15.92
CA ARG A 146 -15.86 1.20 14.54
C ARG A 146 -15.38 -0.23 14.24
N PHE A 147 -14.47 -0.76 15.04
CA PHE A 147 -14.01 -2.15 14.92
C PHE A 147 -14.88 -3.14 15.72
N LYS A 148 -15.87 -2.65 16.50
CA LYS A 148 -16.76 -3.45 17.36
C LYS A 148 -18.15 -3.72 16.77
N SER A 149 -18.42 -3.31 15.52
CA SER A 149 -19.70 -3.57 14.82
C SER A 149 -19.70 -4.90 14.09
#